data_AF-A0A5C7SCX4-F1
#
_entry.id   AF-A0A5C7SCX4-F1
#
_cell.length_a   1.000
_cell.length_b   1.000
_cell.length_c   1.000
_cell.angle_alpha   90.00
_cell.angle_beta   90.00
_cell.angle_gamma   90.00
#
_symmetry.space_group_name_H-M   'P 1'
#
loop_
_entity.id
_entity.type
_entity.pdbx_description
1 polymer ?
#
loop_
_entity_poly.entity_id
_entity_poly.type
_entity_poly.pdbx_seq_one_letter_code
_entity_poly.pdbx_strand_id
1 'polypeptide(L)' 'MPKGYWIARVDVRDPERYKDYVAAAKPAFEKYGANFLARGGAFTPLEGPAR' A
#
# COMPACT_ATOMS: atom_id res chain seq x y z
N MET A 1 -20.01 -9.45 -9.46
CA MET A 1 -18.90 -8.77 -10.15
C MET A 1 -17.58 -9.19 -9.51
N PRO A 2 -16.51 -9.42 -10.29
CA PRO A 2 -15.18 -9.71 -9.76
C PRO A 2 -14.63 -8.52 -8.95
N LYS A 3 -13.68 -8.80 -8.05
CA LYS A 3 -12.99 -7.77 -7.27
C LYS A 3 -11.78 -7.23 -8.04
N GLY A 4 -11.42 -5.98 -7.80
CA GLY A 4 -10.12 -5.42 -8.21
C GLY A 4 -9.13 -5.49 -7.05
N TYR A 5 -7.92 -5.95 -7.32
CA TYR A 5 -6.84 -6.02 -6.33
C TYR A 5 -5.75 -5.02 -6.67
N TRP A 6 -5.66 -3.95 -5.87
CA TRP A 6 -4.56 -2.99 -5.95
C TRP A 6 -3.39 -3.52 -5.12
N ILE A 7 -2.27 -3.81 -5.80
CA ILE A 7 -1.02 -4.23 -5.13
C ILE A 7 0.03 -3.14 -5.33
N ALA A 8 0.42 -2.48 -4.24
CA ALA A 8 1.50 -1.51 -4.23
C ALA A 8 2.75 -2.10 -3.59
N ARG A 9 3.84 -2.10 -4.34
CA ARG A 9 5.18 -2.41 -3.88
C ARG A 9 5.94 -1.08 -3.79
N VAL A 10 6.16 -0.58 -2.58
CA VAL A 10 6.84 0.71 -2.31
C VAL A 10 8.14 0.52 -1.53
N ASP A 11 9.19 1.25 -1.92
CA ASP A 11 10.42 1.45 -1.12
C ASP A 11 10.40 2.90 -0.63
N VAL A 12 10.25 3.05 0.68
CA VAL A 12 10.07 4.37 1.28
C VAL A 12 11.43 5.00 1.52
N ARG A 13 11.74 6.05 0.76
CA ARG A 13 13.00 6.81 0.88
C ARG A 13 12.97 7.84 2.01
N ASP A 14 11.78 8.34 2.34
CA ASP A 14 11.54 9.31 3.42
C ASP A 14 10.28 8.87 4.20
N PRO A 15 10.44 8.23 5.37
CA PRO A 15 9.32 7.74 6.16
C PRO A 15 8.40 8.83 6.70
N GLU A 16 8.91 10.03 6.95
CA GLU A 16 8.13 11.11 7.52
C GLU A 16 7.20 11.70 6.46
N ARG A 17 7.73 12.03 5.28
CA ARG A 17 6.91 12.52 4.16
C ARG A 17 5.94 11.48 3.60
N TYR A 18 6.23 10.19 3.77
CA TYR A 18 5.32 9.14 3.34
C TYR A 18 4.01 9.14 4.12
N LYS A 19 4.00 9.64 5.37
CA LYS A 19 2.78 9.83 6.16
C LYS A 19 1.84 10.85 5.51
N ASP A 20 2.38 11.91 4.93
CA ASP A 20 1.60 12.93 4.22
C ASP A 20 0.93 12.36 2.99
N TYR A 21 1.65 11.55 2.21
CA TYR A 21 1.08 10.82 1.07
C TYR A 21 -0.07 9.89 1.52
N VAL A 22 0.14 9.14 2.60
CA VAL A 22 -0.89 8.25 3.17
C VAL A 22 -2.14 9.04 3.58
N ALA A 23 -1.96 10.20 4.22
CA ALA A 23 -3.06 11.07 4.63
C ALA A 23 -3.80 11.65 3.43
N ALA A 24 -3.08 12.13 2.41
CA ALA A 24 -3.66 12.68 1.18
C ALA A 24 -4.40 11.63 0.34
N ALA A 25 -3.96 10.37 0.36
CA ALA A 25 -4.59 9.28 -0.38
C ALA A 25 -5.84 8.72 0.32
N LYS A 26 -5.93 8.84 1.66
CA LYS A 26 -7.04 8.29 2.47
C LYS A 26 -8.44 8.68 1.97
N PRO A 27 -8.75 9.95 1.63
CA PRO A 27 -10.07 10.33 1.13
C PRO A 27 -10.47 9.60 -0.17
N ALA A 28 -9.51 9.34 -1.06
CA ALA A 28 -9.79 8.60 -2.29
C ALA A 28 -10.10 7.13 -1.99
N PHE A 29 -9.34 6.50 -1.08
CA PHE A 29 -9.60 5.13 -0.65
C PHE A 29 -10.99 4.98 -0.03
N GLU A 30 -11.39 5.90 0.84
CA GLU A 30 -12.71 5.89 1.46
C GLU A 30 -13.83 6.11 0.42
N LYS A 31 -13.65 7.08 -0.48
CA LYS A 31 -14.64 7.40 -1.53
C LYS A 31 -14.96 6.21 -2.44
N TYR A 32 -13.97 5.39 -2.77
CA TYR A 32 -14.12 4.25 -3.69
C TYR A 32 -14.23 2.90 -2.98
N GLY A 33 -14.44 2.90 -1.65
CA GLY A 33 -14.71 1.69 -0.89
C GLY A 33 -13.51 0.74 -0.81
N ALA A 34 -12.29 1.28 -0.70
CA ALA A 34 -11.09 0.47 -0.55
C ALA A 34 -11.16 -0.37 0.74
N ASN A 35 -10.91 -1.67 0.59
CA ASN A 35 -10.77 -2.61 1.68
C ASN A 35 -9.31 -3.05 1.81
N PHE A 36 -8.61 -2.57 2.83
CA PHE A 36 -7.19 -2.88 3.04
C PHE A 36 -7.03 -4.30 3.61
N LEU A 37 -6.56 -5.22 2.76
CA LEU A 37 -6.25 -6.59 3.18
C LEU A 37 -4.86 -6.70 3.84
N ALA A 38 -3.89 -5.90 3.36
CA ALA A 38 -2.55 -5.81 3.91
C ALA A 38 -1.98 -4.40 3.67
N ARG A 39 -1.16 -3.91 4.60
CA ARG A 39 -0.54 -2.58 4.49
C ARG A 39 0.80 -2.51 5.20
N GLY A 40 1.89 -2.76 4.47
CA GLY A 40 3.26 -2.56 4.97
C GLY A 40 3.67 -3.46 6.14
N GLY A 41 3.02 -4.60 6.32
CA GLY A 41 3.40 -5.59 7.34
C GLY A 41 4.71 -6.32 6.98
N ALA A 42 5.19 -7.13 7.91
CA ALA A 42 6.35 -8.00 7.69
C ALA A 42 6.14 -8.90 6.47
N PHE A 43 7.20 -9.17 5.71
CA PHE A 43 7.16 -10.03 4.55
C PHE A 43 8.36 -10.97 4.52
N THR A 44 8.21 -12.12 3.86
CA THR A 44 9.27 -13.10 3.62
C THR A 44 9.44 -13.26 2.11
N PRO A 45 10.63 -12.94 1.53
CA PRO A 45 10.88 -13.23 0.12
C PRO A 45 10.98 -14.75 -0.07
N LEU A 46 10.19 -15.28 -1.00
CA LEU A 46 10.28 -16.70 -1.39
C LEU A 46 11.33 -16.88 -2.47
N GLU A 47 11.34 -16.00 -3.46
CA GLU A 47 12.31 -16.00 -4.56
C GLU A 47 12.64 -14.56 -4.99
N GLY A 48 13.88 -14.35 -5.42
CA GLY A 48 14.38 -13.06 -5.90
C GLY A 48 14.60 -11.99 -4.82
N PRO A 49 15.33 -10.91 -5.15
CA PRO A 49 15.50 -9.80 -4.24
C PRO A 49 14.16 -9.09 -4.01
N ALA A 50 13.82 -8.87 -2.75
CA ALA A 50 12.73 -8.00 -2.39
C ALA A 50 13.19 -6.55 -2.43
N ARG A 51 13.28 -6.04 -3.67
CA ARG A 51 13.69 -4.67 -4.03
C ARG A 51 15.17 -4.38 -3.79
#